data_AF-A0A323UCX6-F1
#
_entry.id   AF-A0A323UCX6-F1
#
_cell.length_a   1.000
_cell.length_b   1.000
_cell.length_c   1.000
_cell.angle_alpha   90.00
_cell.angle_beta   90.00
_cell.angle_gamma   90.00
#
_symmetry.space_group_name_H-M   'P 1'
#
loop_
_entity.id
_entity.type
_entity.pdbx_description
1 polymer ?
#
loop_
_entity_poly.entity_id
_entity_poly.type
_entity_poly.pdbx_seq_one_letter_code
_entity_poly.pdbx_strand_id
1 'polypeptide(L)'
;MFKAAPRYAYVHRMDLPPLERLVEASPLTRQLLQQVWEELSPRIKALCPERHQALCQAFALRDLPLEVLASYFLREARRALERLPAEKAPR
;
A
#
# COMPACT_ATOMS: atom_id res chain seq x y z
N MET A 1 21.30 26.49 31.97
CA MET A 1 20.63 26.58 30.66
C MET A 1 20.48 25.18 30.09
N PHE A 2 19.30 24.57 30.21
CA PHE A 2 19.05 23.24 29.66
C PHE A 2 18.59 23.38 28.20
N LYS A 3 19.44 22.95 27.26
CA LYS A 3 19.04 22.75 25.86
C LYS A 3 18.09 21.56 25.83
N ALA A 4 16.81 21.82 25.62
CA ALA A 4 15.84 20.78 25.31
C ALA A 4 16.23 20.16 23.95
N ALA A 5 16.77 18.96 23.97
CA ALA A 5 16.93 18.16 22.77
C ALA A 5 15.52 17.83 22.22
N PRO A 6 15.29 17.93 20.90
CA PRO A 6 14.02 17.51 20.33
C PRO A 6 13.86 16.02 20.62
N ARG A 7 12.83 15.68 21.38
CA ARG A 7 12.36 14.31 21.55
C ARG A 7 11.92 13.83 20.19
N TYR A 8 12.83 13.17 19.47
CA TYR A 8 12.43 12.26 18.41
C TYR A 8 11.51 11.24 19.06
N ALA A 9 10.21 11.38 18.80
CA ALA A 9 9.23 10.38 19.13
C ALA A 9 9.60 9.15 18.29
N TYR A 10 10.44 8.30 18.87
CA TYR A 10 10.56 6.90 18.47
C TYR A 10 9.21 6.26 18.80
N VAL A 11 8.23 6.50 17.92
CA VAL A 11 7.05 5.67 17.86
C VAL A 11 7.59 4.31 17.47
N HIS A 12 7.58 3.39 18.44
CA HIS A 12 7.63 1.96 18.16
C HIS A 12 6.50 1.68 17.16
N ARG A 13 6.83 1.75 15.86
CA ARG A 13 5.96 1.23 14.81
C ARG A 13 5.91 -0.26 15.09
N MET A 14 4.86 -0.72 15.77
CA MET A 14 4.34 -2.06 15.50
C MET A 14 4.31 -2.17 13.97
N ASP A 15 4.91 -3.20 13.39
CA ASP A 15 4.97 -3.38 11.93
C ASP A 15 3.55 -3.36 11.37
N LEU A 16 3.09 -2.16 11.02
CA LEU A 16 1.77 -1.95 10.43
C LEU A 16 1.78 -2.72 9.13
N PRO A 17 0.71 -3.47 8.81
CA PRO A 17 0.68 -4.18 7.56
C PRO A 17 0.83 -3.18 6.40
N PRO A 18 1.35 -3.63 5.25
CA PRO A 18 1.90 -2.71 4.26
C PRO A 18 0.91 -1.64 3.77
N LEU A 19 -0.39 -1.95 3.73
CA LEU A 19 -1.43 -1.01 3.31
C LEU A 19 -1.75 0.04 4.38
N GLU A 20 -1.76 -0.33 5.66
CA GLU A 20 -1.97 0.60 6.77
C GLU A 20 -0.85 1.65 6.82
N ARG A 21 0.40 1.28 6.47
CA ARG A 21 1.50 2.24 6.37
C ARG A 21 1.23 3.36 5.38
N LEU A 22 0.53 3.09 4.27
CA LEU A 22 0.14 4.12 3.30
C LEU A 22 -1.02 4.98 3.78
N VAL A 23 -1.96 4.41 4.54
CA VAL A 23 -3.11 5.14 5.08
C VAL A 23 -2.66 6.14 6.15
N GLU A 24 -1.71 5.78 6.99
CA GLU A 24 -1.22 6.64 8.08
C GLU A 24 -0.10 7.60 7.66
N ALA A 25 0.42 7.48 6.44
CA ALA A 25 1.54 8.28 5.99
C ALA A 25 1.15 9.75 5.74
N SER A 26 1.77 10.64 6.50
CA SER A 26 1.73 12.09 6.26
C SER A 26 3.14 12.69 6.44
N PRO A 27 3.80 13.19 5.38
CA PRO A 27 3.32 13.22 3.98
C PRO A 27 3.40 11.86 3.29
N LEU A 28 2.49 11.62 2.35
CA LEU A 28 2.57 10.50 1.41
C LEU A 28 3.68 10.77 0.38
N THR A 29 4.55 9.79 0.16
CA THR A 29 5.68 9.91 -0.79
C THR A 29 5.65 8.81 -1.85
N ARG A 30 6.18 9.10 -3.05
CA ARG A 30 6.36 8.08 -4.11
C ARG A 30 7.24 6.92 -3.63
N GLN A 31 8.26 7.20 -2.83
CA GLN A 31 9.14 6.17 -2.28
C GLN A 31 8.38 5.18 -1.39
N LEU A 32 7.54 5.68 -0.47
CA LEU A 32 6.75 4.81 0.39
C LEU A 32 5.78 3.94 -0.42
N LEU A 33 5.09 4.53 -1.40
CA LEU A 33 4.20 3.80 -2.29
C LEU A 33 4.94 2.71 -3.08
N GLN A 34 6.14 3.02 -3.58
CA GLN A 34 6.98 2.06 -4.29
C GLN A 34 7.41 0.90 -3.38
N GLN A 35 7.83 1.18 -2.14
CA GLN A 35 8.21 0.16 -1.15
C GLN A 35 7.03 -0.78 -0.86
N VAL A 36 5.84 -0.22 -0.62
CA VAL A 36 4.65 -1.02 -0.34
C VAL A 36 4.25 -1.86 -1.56
N TRP A 37 4.40 -1.30 -2.77
CA TRP A 37 4.17 -2.05 -4.01
C TRP A 37 5.14 -3.21 -4.17
N GLU A 38 6.44 -3.00 -3.97
CA GLU A 38 7.45 -4.05 -4.06
C GLU A 38 7.18 -5.20 -3.07
N GLU A 39 6.76 -4.87 -1.85
CA GLU A 39 6.39 -5.86 -0.84
C GLU A 39 5.12 -6.66 -1.21
N LEU A 40 4.09 -6.01 -1.74
CA LEU A 40 2.80 -6.65 -2.02
C LEU A 40 2.70 -7.26 -3.43
N SER A 41 3.49 -6.79 -4.38
CA SER A 41 3.41 -7.16 -5.80
C SER A 41 3.48 -8.67 -6.03
N PRO A 42 4.42 -9.44 -5.43
CA PRO A 42 4.46 -10.89 -5.61
C PRO A 42 3.21 -11.60 -5.10
N ARG A 43 2.69 -11.14 -3.95
CA ARG A 43 1.48 -11.73 -3.33
C ARG A 43 0.23 -11.41 -4.13
N ILE A 44 0.09 -10.16 -4.60
CA ILE A 44 -1.03 -9.75 -5.47
C ILE A 44 -0.97 -10.51 -6.80
N LYS A 45 0.22 -10.69 -7.38
CA LYS A 45 0.41 -11.49 -8.60
C LYS A 45 -0.04 -12.93 -8.42
N ALA A 46 0.24 -13.54 -7.26
CA ALA A 46 -0.15 -14.91 -6.97
C ALA A 46 -1.66 -15.06 -6.72
N LEU A 47 -2.29 -14.09 -6.04
CA LEU A 47 -3.70 -14.16 -5.64
C LEU A 47 -4.68 -13.66 -6.71
N CYS A 48 -4.32 -12.60 -7.45
CA CYS A 48 -5.18 -12.00 -8.45
C CYS A 48 -4.33 -11.34 -9.57
N PRO A 49 -3.87 -12.12 -10.57
CA PRO A 49 -3.02 -11.65 -11.66
C PRO A 49 -3.61 -10.46 -12.43
N GLU A 50 -4.93 -10.39 -12.59
CA GLU A 50 -5.61 -9.31 -13.32
C GLU A 50 -5.43 -7.97 -12.60
N ARG A 51 -5.51 -7.98 -11.26
CA ARG A 51 -5.28 -6.78 -10.45
C ARG A 51 -3.81 -6.41 -10.42
N HIS A 52 -2.91 -7.40 -10.41
CA HIS A 52 -1.47 -7.14 -10.54
C HIS A 52 -1.17 -6.39 -11.83
N GLN A 53 -1.71 -6.85 -12.95
CA GLN A 53 -1.53 -6.20 -14.25
C GLN A 53 -2.10 -4.77 -14.26
N ALA A 54 -3.29 -4.57 -13.70
CA ALA A 54 -3.92 -3.24 -13.62
C ALA A 54 -3.07 -2.27 -12.78
N LEU A 55 -2.50 -2.74 -11.67
CA LEU A 55 -1.54 -1.96 -10.87
C LEU A 55 -0.27 -1.64 -11.66
N CYS A 56 0.34 -2.61 -12.37
CA CYS A 56 1.49 -2.34 -13.24
C CYS A 56 1.20 -1.24 -14.26
N GLN A 57 0.02 -1.25 -14.88
CA GLN A 57 -0.38 -0.21 -15.83
C GLN A 57 -0.52 1.15 -15.15
N ALA A 58 -1.13 1.22 -13.96
CA ALA A 58 -1.26 2.46 -13.21
C ALA A 58 0.10 3.06 -12.82
N PHE A 59 1.05 2.24 -12.37
CA PHE A 59 2.42 2.68 -12.06
C PHE A 59 3.21 3.14 -13.29
N ALA A 60 2.84 2.68 -14.49
CA ALA A 60 3.47 3.12 -15.75
C ALA A 60 2.98 4.50 -16.21
N LEU A 61 1.87 5.02 -15.68
CA LEU A 61 1.35 6.34 -16.00
C LEU A 61 2.22 7.43 -15.35
N ARG A 62 2.98 8.16 -16.19
CA ARG A 62 3.92 9.20 -15.72
C ARG A 62 3.23 10.41 -15.09
N ASP A 63 2.05 10.76 -15.59
CA ASP A 63 1.35 11.99 -15.22
C ASP A 63 0.26 11.77 -14.16
N LEU A 64 0.20 10.58 -13.56
CA LEU A 64 -0.81 10.30 -12.54
C LEU A 64 -0.42 10.99 -11.22
N PRO A 65 -1.32 11.79 -10.62
CA PRO A 65 -1.08 12.40 -9.31
C PRO A 65 -0.83 11.35 -8.24
N LEU A 66 0.06 11.64 -7.28
CA LEU A 66 0.47 10.67 -6.26
C LEU A 66 -0.72 10.21 -5.41
N GLU A 67 -1.61 11.11 -4.99
CA GLU A 67 -2.77 10.72 -4.17
C GLU A 67 -3.74 9.83 -4.97
N VAL A 68 -3.88 10.10 -6.27
CA VAL A 68 -4.73 9.30 -7.17
C VAL A 68 -4.14 7.91 -7.35
N LEU A 69 -2.84 7.80 -7.62
CA LEU A 69 -2.15 6.52 -7.73
C LEU A 69 -2.23 5.72 -6.42
N ALA A 70 -2.00 6.36 -5.27
CA ALA A 70 -2.05 5.70 -3.98
C ALA A 70 -3.48 5.24 -3.61
N SER A 71 -4.49 6.05 -3.91
CA SER A 71 -5.91 5.69 -3.70
C SER A 71 -6.31 4.50 -4.56
N TYR A 72 -5.90 4.50 -5.84
CA TYR A 72 -6.11 3.39 -6.75
C TYR A 72 -5.39 2.13 -6.25
N PHE A 73 -4.11 2.26 -5.88
CA PHE A 73 -3.30 1.18 -5.36
C PHE A 73 -3.92 0.54 -4.12
N LEU A 74 -4.30 1.33 -3.12
CA LEU A 74 -4.95 0.86 -1.89
C LEU A 74 -6.22 0.04 -2.20
N ARG A 75 -7.08 0.56 -3.08
CA ARG A 75 -8.32 -0.13 -3.45
C ARG A 75 -8.06 -1.48 -4.12
N GLU A 76 -7.17 -1.52 -5.11
CA GLU A 76 -6.90 -2.73 -5.87
C GLU A 76 -6.11 -3.76 -5.07
N ALA A 77 -5.15 -3.32 -4.25
CA ALA A 77 -4.42 -4.19 -3.34
C ALA A 77 -5.34 -4.82 -2.28
N ARG A 78 -6.23 -4.04 -1.64
CA ARG A 78 -7.23 -4.60 -0.71
C ARG A 78 -8.08 -5.66 -1.37
N ARG A 79 -8.66 -5.36 -2.54
CA ARG A 79 -9.51 -6.32 -3.26
C ARG A 79 -8.76 -7.58 -3.72
N ALA A 80 -7.46 -7.49 -3.99
CA ALA A 80 -6.63 -8.64 -4.30
C ALA A 80 -6.37 -9.52 -3.07
N LEU A 81 -6.14 -8.89 -1.91
CA LEU A 81 -5.82 -9.57 -0.66
C LEU A 81 -7.08 -10.10 0.08
N GLU A 82 -8.22 -9.43 -0.08
CA GLU A 82 -9.53 -9.85 0.45
C GLU A 82 -10.14 -11.01 -0.35
N ARG A 83 -9.71 -11.22 -1.60
CA ARG A 83 -10.08 -12.39 -2.42
C ARG A 83 -9.37 -13.67 -1.96
N LEU A 84 -9.51 -14.01 -0.68
CA LEU A 84 -9.64 -15.40 -0.25
C LEU A 84 -11.06 -15.86 -0.66
N PRO A 85 -11.24 -17.10 -1.14
CA PRO A 85 -12.41 -17.45 -1.94
C PRO A 85 -13.70 -17.33 -1.13
N ALA A 86 -14.57 -16.42 -1.55
CA ALA A 86 -16.00 -16.50 -1.28
C ALA A 86 -16.63 -17.63 -2.14
N GLU A 87 -16.01 -18.81 -2.15
CA GLU A 87 -16.48 -19.99 -2.87
C GLU A 87 -16.84 -21.07 -1.85
N LYS A 88 -18.03 -20.90 -1.26
CA LYS A 88 -19.03 -21.93 -0.97
C LYS A 88 -20.22 -21.28 -0.24
N ALA A 89 -21.06 -20.57 -0.98
CA ALA A 89 -22.46 -20.47 -0.62
C ALA A 89 -23.21 -21.47 -1.52
N PRO A 90 -23.58 -22.67 -1.04
CA PRO A 90 -24.45 -23.53 -1.81
C PRO A 90 -25.78 -22.82 -2.05
N ARG A 91 -26.24 -22.85 -3.31
CA ARG A 91 -27.63 -22.54 -3.67
C ARG A 91 -28.59 -23.50 -3.01
#